data_AF-A0A9D4L6U6-F1
#
_entry.id   AF-A0A9D4L6U6-F1
#
_cell.length_a   1.000
_cell.length_b   1.000
_cell.length_c   1.000
_cell.angle_alpha   90.00
_cell.angle_beta   90.00
_cell.angle_gamma   90.00
#
_symmetry.space_group_name_H-M   'P 1'
#
loop_
_entity.id
_entity.type
_entity.pdbx_description
1 polymer ?
#
loop_
_entity_poly.entity_id
_entity_poly.type
_entity_poly.pdbx_seq_one_letter_code
_entity_poly.pdbx_strand_id
1 'polypeptide(L)'
;MKGMLQGSYKNYSLQNLCKRVILMHEDLTEFVMLCIIALCFSITSVECERSFSTQNRIKNKCRGSLKPENLDTLIFIAMTKCDISSFNPQKSVQLRLSKKKSRKGRLVQDFKTRAKRVCSQTERQDC
;
A
#
# COMPACT_ATOMS: atom_id res chain seq x y z
N MET A 1 5.07 27.04 -37.12
CA MET A 1 5.21 26.94 -35.64
C MET A 1 5.14 28.28 -34.88
N LYS A 2 4.47 29.33 -35.40
CA LYS A 2 4.37 30.66 -34.73
C LYS A 2 2.97 31.01 -34.19
N GLY A 3 1.98 30.11 -34.32
CA GLY A 3 0.59 30.35 -33.92
C GLY A 3 0.11 29.61 -32.65
N MET A 4 0.92 28.72 -32.05
CA MET A 4 0.48 27.90 -30.90
C MET A 4 0.21 28.70 -29.62
N LEU A 5 0.75 29.93 -29.51
CA LEU A 5 0.68 30.74 -28.29
C LEU A 5 0.02 32.11 -28.51
N GLN A 6 -0.88 32.23 -29.49
CA GLN A 6 -1.67 33.46 -29.69
C GLN A 6 -2.89 33.53 -28.73
N GLY A 7 -2.68 33.17 -27.47
CA GLY A 7 -3.68 33.24 -26.41
C GLY A 7 -3.07 33.82 -25.14
N SER A 8 -3.81 34.71 -24.46
CA SER A 8 -3.36 35.24 -23.16
C SER A 8 -3.52 34.17 -22.08
N TYR A 9 -2.48 33.37 -21.88
CA TYR A 9 -2.45 32.31 -20.85
C TYR A 9 -2.01 32.81 -19.47
N LYS A 10 -1.74 34.10 -19.31
CA LYS A 10 -1.23 34.71 -18.07
C LYS A 10 -2.10 34.44 -16.83
N ASN A 11 -3.41 34.22 -17.03
CA ASN A 11 -4.37 34.05 -15.94
C ASN A 11 -4.85 32.59 -15.78
N TYR A 12 -4.29 31.65 -16.54
CA TYR A 12 -4.69 30.24 -16.43
C TYR A 12 -3.85 29.53 -15.36
N SER A 13 -4.53 28.78 -14.48
CA SER A 13 -3.83 27.80 -13.65
C SER A 13 -3.22 26.71 -14.52
N LEU A 14 -2.09 26.15 -14.08
CA LEU A 14 -1.40 25.07 -14.81
C LEU A 14 -2.37 23.91 -15.14
N GLN A 15 -3.25 23.57 -14.21
CA GLN A 15 -4.25 22.52 -14.42
C GLN A 15 -5.22 22.84 -15.57
N ASN A 16 -5.72 24.09 -15.63
CA ASN A 16 -6.65 24.50 -16.67
C ASN A 16 -5.95 24.66 -18.02
N LEU A 17 -4.68 25.06 -18.02
CA LEU A 17 -3.85 25.12 -19.22
C LEU A 17 -3.63 23.71 -19.80
N CYS A 18 -3.17 22.76 -18.97
CA CYS A 18 -2.92 21.38 -19.40
C CYS A 18 -4.20 20.70 -19.93
N LYS A 19 -5.34 20.88 -19.25
CA LYS A 19 -6.64 20.36 -19.73
C LYS A 19 -7.02 20.93 -21.09
N ARG A 20 -6.80 22.23 -21.31
CA ARG A 20 -7.15 22.88 -22.57
C ARG A 20 -6.24 22.45 -23.71
N VAL A 21 -4.94 22.27 -23.44
CA VAL A 21 -3.99 21.74 -24.42
C VAL A 21 -4.38 20.32 -24.85
N ILE A 22 -4.75 19.45 -23.90
CA ILE A 22 -5.20 18.09 -24.18
C ILE A 22 -6.44 18.10 -25.10
N LEU A 23 -7.41 18.97 -24.83
CA LEU A 23 -8.66 19.04 -25.60
C LEU A 23 -8.51 19.66 -27.00
N MET A 24 -7.58 20.60 -27.19
CA MET A 24 -7.48 21.37 -28.43
C MET A 24 -6.45 20.79 -29.41
N HIS A 25 -5.58 19.89 -28.95
CA HIS A 25 -4.40 19.45 -29.72
C HIS A 25 -4.12 17.95 -29.51
N GLU A 26 -5.10 17.08 -29.78
CA GLU A 26 -4.89 15.62 -29.76
C GLU A 26 -3.82 15.16 -30.75
N ASP A 27 -3.61 15.90 -31.84
CA ASP A 27 -2.61 15.60 -32.88
C ASP A 27 -1.15 15.73 -32.39
N LEU A 28 -0.91 16.42 -31.26
CA LEU A 28 0.41 16.66 -30.68
C LEU A 28 0.65 15.71 -29.50
N THR A 29 0.78 14.43 -29.82
CA THR A 29 0.83 13.33 -28.84
C THR A 29 1.90 13.51 -27.75
N GLU A 30 3.10 14.03 -28.06
CA GLU A 30 4.14 14.23 -27.05
C GLU A 30 3.79 15.34 -26.06
N PHE A 31 3.18 16.42 -26.54
CA PHE A 31 2.80 17.56 -25.71
C PHE A 31 1.58 17.26 -24.83
N VAL A 32 0.65 16.47 -25.37
CA VAL A 32 -0.48 15.88 -24.62
C VAL A 32 0.04 14.98 -23.50
N MET A 33 1.00 14.09 -23.78
CA MET A 33 1.61 13.23 -22.76
C MET A 33 2.28 14.05 -21.64
N LEU A 34 3.03 15.09 -21.99
CA LEU A 34 3.63 15.99 -20.99
C LEU A 34 2.57 16.67 -20.12
N CYS A 35 1.46 17.10 -20.69
CA CYS A 35 0.35 17.71 -19.95
C CYS A 35 -0.34 16.70 -19.01
N ILE A 36 -0.52 15.45 -19.45
CA ILE A 36 -1.06 14.38 -18.60
C ILE A 36 -0.13 14.11 -17.43
N ILE A 37 1.18 13.99 -17.69
CA ILE A 37 2.19 13.79 -16.65
C ILE A 37 2.18 14.95 -15.65
N ALA A 38 2.16 16.20 -16.14
CA ALA A 38 2.11 17.40 -15.30
C ALA A 38 0.83 17.48 -14.44
N LEU A 39 -0.30 16.97 -14.93
CA LEU A 39 -1.55 16.88 -14.17
C LEU A 39 -1.53 15.77 -13.10
N CYS A 40 -0.76 14.70 -13.31
CA CYS A 40 -0.59 13.61 -12.35
C CYS A 40 0.34 13.97 -11.19
N PHE A 41 1.25 14.94 -11.38
CA PHE A 41 2.11 15.40 -10.30
C PHE A 41 1.34 16.34 -9.35
N SER A 42 1.26 15.97 -8.08
CA SER A 42 0.83 16.89 -7.04
C SER A 42 1.80 18.08 -7.00
N ILE A 43 1.31 19.27 -7.36
CA ILE A 43 2.10 20.52 -7.39
C ILE A 43 2.65 20.86 -5.99
N THR A 44 2.06 20.31 -4.93
CA THR A 44 2.41 20.58 -3.54
C THR A 44 3.20 19.42 -2.91
N SER A 45 4.36 19.71 -2.31
CA SER A 45 5.15 18.73 -1.53
C SER A 45 4.39 18.15 -0.33
N VAL A 46 3.37 18.85 0.15
CA VAL A 46 2.59 18.51 1.36
C VAL A 46 1.96 17.11 1.27
N GLU A 47 1.44 16.70 0.11
CA GLU A 47 0.87 15.36 -0.04
C GLU A 47 1.96 14.28 0.03
N CYS A 48 3.12 14.54 -0.55
CA CYS A 48 4.29 13.66 -0.47
C CYS A 48 4.78 13.55 0.98
N GLU A 49 4.92 14.68 1.69
CA GLU A 49 5.35 14.72 3.09
C GLU A 49 4.41 13.91 4.01
N ARG A 50 3.09 14.06 3.84
CA ARG A 50 2.10 13.25 4.58
C ARG A 50 2.24 11.76 4.27
N SER A 51 2.48 11.43 3.01
CA SER A 51 2.66 10.05 2.55
C SER A 51 3.92 9.44 3.19
N PHE A 52 5.06 10.13 3.14
CA PHE A 52 6.29 9.69 3.79
C PHE A 52 6.17 9.59 5.31
N SER A 53 5.53 10.56 5.96
CA SER A 53 5.27 10.51 7.40
C SER A 53 4.44 9.28 7.79
N THR A 54 3.41 8.97 7.00
CA THR A 54 2.56 7.79 7.20
C THR A 54 3.37 6.49 7.02
N GLN A 55 4.22 6.41 5.98
CA GLN A 55 5.11 5.27 5.78
C GLN A 55 6.08 5.09 6.95
N ASN A 56 6.71 6.17 7.43
CA ASN A 56 7.61 6.13 8.57
C ASN A 56 6.91 5.67 9.84
N ARG A 57 5.66 6.11 10.07
CA ARG A 57 4.85 5.63 11.20
C ARG A 57 4.59 4.13 11.13
N ILE A 58 4.25 3.60 9.95
CA ILE A 58 4.01 2.17 9.74
C ILE A 58 5.30 1.37 9.92
N LYS A 59 6.40 1.83 9.29
CA LYS A 59 7.72 1.20 9.43
C LYS A 59 8.12 1.15 10.90
N ASN A 60 8.11 2.26 11.63
CA ASN A 60 8.52 2.28 13.03
C ASN A 60 7.64 1.40 13.93
N LYS A 61 6.33 1.37 13.69
CA LYS A 61 5.40 0.57 14.49
C LYS A 61 5.50 -0.94 14.22
N CYS A 62 5.77 -1.34 12.97
CA CYS A 62 5.63 -2.74 12.54
C CYS A 62 6.94 -3.42 12.16
N ARG A 63 8.09 -2.73 12.12
CA ARG A 63 9.40 -3.26 11.69
C ARG A 63 9.83 -4.53 12.42
N GLY A 64 9.53 -4.67 13.71
CA GLY A 64 9.87 -5.86 14.49
C GLY A 64 8.79 -6.95 14.52
N SER A 65 7.57 -6.66 14.04
CA SER A 65 6.41 -7.54 14.17
C SER A 65 5.96 -8.15 12.85
N LEU A 66 6.35 -7.57 11.71
CA LEU A 66 5.95 -8.02 10.39
C LEU A 66 7.18 -8.37 9.56
N LYS A 67 7.02 -9.39 8.71
CA LYS A 67 7.96 -9.65 7.63
C LYS A 67 7.99 -8.46 6.66
N PRO A 68 9.13 -8.16 6.02
CA PRO A 68 9.27 -7.02 5.11
C PRO A 68 8.21 -7.03 3.99
N GLU A 69 7.88 -8.19 3.42
CA GLU A 69 6.91 -8.28 2.33
C GLU A 69 5.49 -7.87 2.79
N ASN A 70 5.14 -8.21 4.03
CA ASN A 70 3.86 -7.82 4.63
C ASN A 70 3.85 -6.33 5.02
N LEU A 71 5.01 -5.78 5.38
CA LEU A 71 5.16 -4.37 5.70
C LEU A 71 4.96 -3.50 4.45
N ASP A 72 5.55 -3.91 3.32
CA ASP A 72 5.39 -3.23 2.04
C ASP A 72 3.93 -3.28 1.55
N THR A 73 3.28 -4.44 1.71
CA THR A 73 1.85 -4.58 1.40
C THR A 73 0.99 -3.65 2.27
N LEU A 74 1.32 -3.52 3.55
CA LEU A 74 0.59 -2.64 4.47
C LEU A 74 0.79 -1.16 4.12
N ILE A 75 2.02 -0.77 3.75
CA ILE A 75 2.33 0.57 3.25
C ILE A 75 1.54 0.84 1.97
N PHE A 76 1.53 -0.11 1.02
CA PHE A 76 0.75 0.01 -0.21
C PHE A 76 -0.74 0.22 0.09
N ILE A 77 -1.34 -0.60 0.96
CA ILE A 77 -2.75 -0.44 1.35
C ILE A 77 -3.02 0.93 2.02
N ALA A 78 -2.09 1.42 2.84
CA ALA A 78 -2.25 2.71 3.50
C ALA A 78 -2.11 3.92 2.55
N MET A 79 -1.33 3.78 1.47
CA MET A 79 -1.10 4.83 0.49
C MET A 79 -2.15 4.82 -0.63
N THR A 80 -2.58 3.64 -1.05
CA THR A 80 -3.65 3.47 -2.01
C THR A 80 -4.95 3.81 -1.31
N LYS A 81 -5.58 4.94 -1.68
CA LYS A 81 -6.92 5.33 -1.20
C LYS A 81 -7.99 4.38 -1.77
N CYS A 82 -7.88 3.08 -1.50
CA CYS A 82 -8.95 2.15 -1.79
C CYS A 82 -10.13 2.52 -0.91
N ASP A 83 -11.27 2.79 -1.55
CA ASP A 83 -12.49 3.10 -0.83
C ASP A 83 -12.88 1.89 0.05
N ILE A 84 -13.07 2.14 1.34
CA ILE A 84 -13.45 1.13 2.32
C ILE A 84 -14.79 0.50 1.92
N SER A 85 -15.64 1.25 1.20
CA SER A 85 -16.92 0.75 0.66
C SER A 85 -16.74 -0.45 -0.27
N SER A 86 -15.64 -0.51 -1.01
CA SER A 86 -15.33 -1.58 -1.97
C SER A 86 -14.70 -2.82 -1.33
N PHE A 87 -14.32 -2.73 -0.05
CA PHE A 87 -13.68 -3.84 0.64
C PHE A 87 -14.69 -4.92 1.00
N ASN A 88 -14.50 -6.13 0.47
CA ASN A 88 -15.33 -7.29 0.82
C ASN A 88 -14.75 -8.03 2.06
N PRO A 89 -15.35 -7.90 3.25
CA PRO A 89 -14.83 -8.55 4.47
C PRO A 89 -14.98 -10.08 4.43
N GLN A 90 -15.99 -10.60 3.72
CA GLN A 90 -16.30 -12.03 3.70
C GLN A 90 -15.14 -12.84 3.10
N LYS A 91 -14.54 -12.34 2.01
CA LYS A 91 -13.40 -12.99 1.36
C LYS A 91 -12.19 -13.11 2.31
N SER A 92 -11.93 -12.07 3.07
CA SER A 92 -10.84 -12.02 4.04
C SER A 92 -11.06 -12.98 5.21
N VAL A 93 -12.29 -13.08 5.70
CA VAL A 93 -12.68 -14.03 6.75
C VAL A 93 -12.54 -15.47 6.27
N GLN A 94 -13.02 -15.79 5.07
CA GLN A 94 -12.90 -17.12 4.47
C GLN A 94 -11.43 -17.55 4.29
N LEU A 95 -10.57 -16.65 3.80
CA LEU A 95 -9.12 -16.90 3.70
C LEU A 95 -8.46 -17.16 5.07
N ARG A 96 -8.89 -16.45 6.11
CA ARG A 96 -8.36 -16.66 7.47
C ARG A 96 -8.81 -18.01 8.03
N LEU A 97 -10.07 -18.39 7.82
CA LEU A 97 -10.63 -19.65 8.27
C LEU A 97 -10.04 -20.85 7.53
N SER A 98 -9.84 -20.75 6.21
CA SER A 98 -9.21 -21.81 5.42
C SER A 98 -7.75 -22.06 5.84
N LYS A 99 -6.98 -21.01 6.11
CA LYS A 99 -5.62 -21.14 6.66
C LYS A 99 -5.59 -21.69 8.09
N LYS A 100 -6.60 -21.40 8.92
CA LYS A 100 -6.73 -22.00 10.27
C LYS A 100 -6.98 -23.51 10.23
N LYS A 101 -7.76 -24.01 9.25
CA LYS A 101 -7.98 -25.45 9.08
C LYS A 101 -6.66 -26.20 8.77
N SER A 102 -5.77 -25.62 7.97
CA SER A 102 -4.44 -26.18 7.67
C SER A 102 -3.50 -26.22 8.90
N ARG A 103 -3.64 -25.29 9.85
CA ARG A 103 -2.82 -25.24 11.07
C ARG A 103 -3.22 -26.25 12.16
N LYS A 104 -4.40 -26.88 12.08
CA LYS A 104 -4.82 -27.92 13.03
C LYS A 104 -3.93 -29.17 12.97
N GLY A 105 -3.21 -29.40 11.87
CA GLY A 105 -2.37 -30.58 11.69
C GLY A 105 -0.93 -30.47 12.19
N ARG A 106 -0.44 -29.29 12.64
CA ARG A 106 1.00 -29.13 12.91
C ARG A 106 1.44 -28.63 14.28
N LEU A 107 0.63 -27.97 15.10
CA LEU A 107 1.15 -27.37 16.36
C LEU A 107 0.05 -26.99 17.38
N VAL A 108 -0.75 -27.96 17.80
CA VAL A 108 -1.30 -27.91 19.16
C VAL A 108 -0.96 -29.26 19.78
N GLN A 109 0.23 -29.37 20.37
CA GLN A 109 0.36 -30.38 21.42
C GLN A 109 -0.56 -29.92 22.54
N ASP A 110 -1.51 -30.76 22.90
CA ASP A 110 -2.32 -30.54 24.10
C ASP A 110 -1.37 -30.26 25.26
N PHE A 111 -1.71 -29.27 26.09
CA PHE A 111 -0.90 -28.85 27.24
C PHE A 111 -0.47 -30.05 28.11
N LYS A 112 -1.33 -31.07 28.22
CA LYS A 112 -1.06 -32.34 28.90
C LYS A 112 0.14 -33.10 28.34
N THR A 113 0.35 -33.06 27.02
CA THR A 113 1.44 -33.74 26.31
C THR A 113 2.78 -33.03 26.49
N ARG A 114 2.76 -31.70 26.68
CA ARG A 114 3.97 -30.90 26.98
C ARG A 114 4.43 -31.10 28.43
N ALA A 115 3.51 -31.13 29.39
CA ALA A 115 3.84 -31.36 30.80
C ALA A 115 4.51 -32.72 31.05
N LYS A 116 4.05 -33.79 30.37
CA LYS A 116 4.67 -35.13 30.46
C LYS A 116 6.12 -35.16 29.94
N ARG A 117 6.45 -34.40 28.89
CA ARG A 117 7.82 -34.37 28.34
C ARG A 117 8.80 -33.62 29.22
N VAL A 118 8.35 -32.56 29.87
CA VAL A 118 9.21 -31.82 30.81
C VAL A 118 9.53 -32.70 32.01
N CYS A 119 8.53 -33.39 32.58
CA CYS A 119 8.72 -34.27 33.74
C CYS A 119 9.64 -35.47 33.44
N SER A 120 9.49 -36.11 32.28
CA SER A 120 10.31 -37.27 31.87
C SER A 120 11.73 -36.93 31.40
N GLN A 121 12.05 -35.64 31.22
CA GLN A 121 13.40 -35.17 30.93
C GLN A 121 14.17 -34.85 32.22
N THR A 122 13.49 -34.38 33.26
CA THR A 122 14.09 -34.13 34.58
C THR A 122 14.52 -35.44 35.27
N GLU A 123 13.75 -36.53 35.08
CA GLU A 123 14.06 -37.85 35.68
C GLU A 123 15.25 -38.59 35.05
N ARG A 124 15.87 -38.07 33.97
CA ARG A 124 17.02 -38.70 33.31
C ARG A 124 18.36 -38.00 33.56
N GLN A 125 18.37 -36.90 34.30
CA GLN A 125 19.59 -36.14 34.60
C GLN A 125 20.10 -36.34 36.05
N ASP A 126 19.39 -37.11 36.87
CA ASP A 126 19.75 -37.38 38.28
C ASP A 126 20.18 -38.85 38.53
N CYS A 127 20.86 -39.49 37.57
CA CYS A 127 21.60 -40.75 37.75
C CYS A 127 23.01 -40.62 37.19
#